data_AF-A0A059LM72-F1
#
_entry.id   AF-A0A059LM72-F1
#
_cell.length_a   1.000
_cell.length_b   1.000
_cell.length_c   1.000
_cell.angle_alpha   90.00
_cell.angle_beta   90.00
_cell.angle_gamma   90.00
#
_symmetry.space_group_name_H-M   'P 1'
#
loop_
_entity.id
_entity.type
_entity.pdbx_description
1 polymer ?
#
loop_
_entity_poly.entity_id
_entity_poly.type
_entity_poly.pdbx_seq_one_letter_code
_entity_poly.pdbx_strand_id
1 'polypeptide(L)'
;MGVGKVALSHNGVITDVRSYGDRKLAYTVRRPGEKHTMANMWQMSFATKGGALKEIEHGLRVNEQVLRWIVLKREMLSKLPNTYKVARKAESAMAKREASAVTTAT
;
A
#
# COMPACT_ATOMS: atom_id res chain seq x y z
N MET A 1 23.20 1.32 -2.01
CA MET A 1 22.94 -0.05 -1.51
C MET A 1 21.52 -0.46 -1.86
N GLY A 2 21.27 -1.73 -2.21
CA GLY A 2 19.93 -2.22 -2.53
C GLY A 2 19.02 -2.33 -1.30
N VAL A 3 17.71 -2.11 -1.49
CA VAL A 3 16.70 -2.09 -0.42
C VAL A 3 16.72 -3.33 0.46
N GLY A 4 16.84 -4.52 -0.14
CA GLY A 4 16.85 -5.78 0.60
C GLY A 4 18.05 -5.92 1.55
N LYS A 5 19.23 -5.40 1.16
CA LYS A 5 20.42 -5.42 2.01
C LYS A 5 20.26 -4.50 3.21
N VAL A 6 19.71 -3.29 3.00
CA VAL A 6 19.43 -2.35 4.10
C VAL A 6 18.40 -2.94 5.06
N ALA A 7 17.31 -3.52 4.55
CA ALA A 7 16.31 -4.17 5.40
C ALA A 7 16.93 -5.28 6.28
N LEU A 8 17.78 -6.13 5.69
CA LEU A 8 18.44 -7.23 6.42
C LEU A 8 19.45 -6.73 7.46
N SER A 9 20.23 -5.69 7.15
CA SER A 9 21.20 -5.08 8.07
C SER A 9 20.54 -4.49 9.32
N HIS A 10 19.28 -4.05 9.24
CA HIS A 10 18.51 -3.52 10.36
C HIS A 10 17.68 -4.59 11.10
N ASN A 11 18.06 -5.87 10.99
CA ASN A 11 17.31 -7.03 11.51
C ASN A 11 15.85 -7.07 11.01
N GLY A 12 15.61 -6.54 9.82
CA GLY A 12 14.32 -6.64 9.14
C GLY A 12 14.18 -7.96 8.37
N VAL A 13 12.94 -8.30 8.05
CA VAL A 13 12.57 -9.50 7.28
C VAL A 13 11.89 -9.08 5.99
N ILE A 14 12.33 -9.64 4.87
CA ILE A 14 11.65 -9.52 3.58
C ILE A 14 10.60 -10.62 3.52
N THR A 15 9.36 -10.25 3.24
CA THR A 15 8.20 -11.15 3.26
C THR A 15 7.75 -11.57 1.87
N ASP A 16 7.84 -10.66 0.89
CA ASP A 16 7.37 -10.92 -0.46
C ASP A 16 8.12 -10.04 -1.46
N VAL A 17 8.42 -10.59 -2.63
CA VAL A 17 9.04 -9.87 -3.76
C VAL A 17 8.27 -10.27 -5.02
N ARG A 18 7.58 -9.29 -5.62
CA ARG A 18 6.81 -9.48 -6.85
C ARG A 18 7.36 -8.60 -7.96
N SER A 19 7.57 -9.20 -9.12
CA SER A 19 7.86 -8.48 -10.35
C SER A 19 6.61 -8.49 -11.23
N TYR A 20 6.25 -7.32 -11.76
CA TYR A 20 5.18 -7.15 -12.72
C TYR A 20 5.68 -7.05 -14.16
N GLY A 21 7.01 -7.15 -14.34
CA GLY A 21 7.71 -7.03 -15.61
C GLY A 21 7.67 -5.61 -16.19
N ASP A 22 7.99 -5.52 -17.47
CA ASP A 22 7.95 -4.26 -18.20
C ASP A 22 6.52 -3.86 -18.53
N ARG A 23 6.15 -2.65 -18.12
CA ARG A 23 4.80 -2.12 -18.27
C ARG A 23 4.87 -0.72 -18.85
N LYS A 24 3.91 -0.40 -19.72
CA LYS A 24 3.72 0.96 -20.23
C LYS A 24 3.25 1.86 -19.08
N LEU A 25 3.93 2.99 -18.91
CA LEU A 25 3.57 3.99 -17.92
C LEU A 25 2.32 4.75 -18.38
N ALA A 26 1.47 5.15 -17.43
CA ALA A 26 0.25 5.92 -17.73
C ALA A 26 0.56 7.27 -18.39
N TYR A 27 1.71 7.85 -18.07
CA TYR A 27 2.24 9.07 -18.67
C TYR A 27 3.76 8.97 -18.77
N THR A 28 4.36 9.76 -19.65
CA THR A 28 5.82 9.81 -19.81
C THR A 28 6.47 10.41 -18.58
N VAL A 29 7.34 9.65 -17.92
CA VAL A 29 8.18 10.15 -16.83
C VAL A 29 9.42 10.80 -17.45
N ARG A 30 9.71 12.03 -17.04
CA ARG A 30 10.85 12.81 -17.54
C ARG A 30 11.93 12.91 -16.47
N ARG A 31 13.16 12.63 -16.85
CA ARG A 31 14.39 12.92 -16.10
C ARG A 31 15.26 13.87 -16.90
N PRO A 32 16.25 14.54 -16.30
CA PRO A 32 17.20 15.35 -17.05
C PRO A 32 17.82 14.52 -18.19
N GLY A 33 17.55 14.90 -19.45
CA GLY A 33 18.04 14.19 -20.63
C GLY A 33 17.25 12.95 -21.07
N GLU A 34 16.33 12.42 -20.26
CA GLU A 34 15.68 11.14 -20.52
C GLU A 34 14.15 11.20 -20.44
N LYS A 35 13.49 10.41 -21.31
CA LYS A 35 12.03 10.26 -21.36
C LYS A 35 11.69 8.79 -21.35
N HIS A 36 10.97 8.34 -20.32
CA HIS A 36 10.57 6.94 -20.18
C HIS A 36 9.08 6.78 -20.41
N THR A 37 8.70 5.87 -21.30
CA THR A 37 7.32 5.47 -21.58
C THR A 37 7.00 4.06 -21.10
N MET A 38 8.03 3.26 -20.86
CA MET A 38 7.97 1.92 -20.28
C MET A 38 8.89 1.84 -19.08
N ALA A 39 8.52 1.03 -18.10
CA ALA A 39 9.33 0.76 -16.93
C ALA A 39 9.03 -0.62 -16.36
N ASN A 40 10.02 -1.20 -15.69
CA ASN A 40 9.84 -2.42 -14.94
C ASN A 40 9.26 -2.12 -13.55
N MET A 41 8.16 -2.77 -13.19
CA MET A 41 7.47 -2.52 -11.90
C MET A 41 7.68 -3.66 -10.92
N TRP A 42 8.15 -3.32 -9.71
CA TRP A 42 8.45 -4.28 -8.65
C TRP A 42 7.73 -3.86 -7.37
N GLN A 43 7.26 -4.84 -6.60
CA GLN A 43 6.72 -4.64 -5.26
C GLN A 43 7.48 -5.51 -4.28
N MET A 44 7.94 -4.90 -3.20
CA MET A 44 8.62 -5.59 -2.11
C MET A 44 7.89 -5.32 -0.82
N SER A 45 7.52 -6.39 -0.11
CA SER A 45 6.96 -6.31 1.24
C SER A 45 8.04 -6.68 2.24
N PHE A 46 8.31 -5.81 3.20
CA PHE A 46 9.28 -6.04 4.25
C PHE A 46 8.79 -5.51 5.59
N ALA A 47 9.29 -6.10 6.67
CA ALA A 47 9.10 -5.64 8.04
C ALA A 47 10.46 -5.22 8.58
N THR A 48 10.59 -3.99 9.05
CA THR A 48 11.86 -3.47 9.60
C THR A 48 11.57 -2.43 10.69
N LYS A 49 12.61 -2.07 11.45
CA LYS A 49 12.54 -0.99 12.44
C LYS A 49 12.44 0.37 11.73
N GLY A 50 11.73 1.32 12.36
CA GLY A 50 11.46 2.62 11.75
C GLY A 50 12.69 3.43 11.33
N GLY A 51 13.85 3.21 11.97
CA GLY A 51 15.12 3.87 11.62
C GLY A 51 15.61 3.54 10.20
N ALA A 52 15.36 2.32 9.72
CA ALA A 52 15.82 1.86 8.40
C ALA A 52 15.07 2.54 7.24
N LEU A 53 13.88 3.11 7.49
CA LEU A 53 13.04 3.69 6.44
C LEU A 53 13.72 4.87 5.75
N LYS A 54 14.37 5.75 6.52
CA LYS A 54 15.08 6.91 5.97
C LYS A 54 16.24 6.50 5.07
N GLU A 55 16.99 5.47 5.46
CA GLU A 55 18.10 4.94 4.66
C GLU A 55 17.61 4.28 3.37
N ILE A 56 16.49 3.54 3.43
CA ILE A 56 15.86 2.94 2.25
C ILE A 56 15.38 4.02 1.27
N GLU A 57 14.68 5.05 1.77
CA GLU A 57 14.22 6.16 0.94
C GLU A 57 15.38 6.93 0.30
N HIS A 58 16.45 7.17 1.07
CA HIS A 58 17.65 7.81 0.55
C HIS A 58 18.31 6.95 -0.54
N GLY A 59 18.45 5.64 -0.31
CA GLY A 59 19.02 4.72 -1.28
C GLY A 59 18.22 4.64 -2.59
N LEU A 60 16.89 4.70 -2.51
CA LEU A 60 16.00 4.75 -3.68
C LEU A 60 16.08 6.08 -4.42
N ARG A 61 16.28 7.18 -3.68
CA ARG A 61 16.42 8.52 -4.26
C ARG A 61 17.71 8.70 -5.04
N VAL A 62 18.82 8.19 -4.52
CA VAL A 62 20.15 8.31 -5.16
C VAL A 62 20.29 7.35 -6.34
N ASN A 63 19.47 6.30 -6.41
CA ASN A 63 19.56 5.33 -7.49
C ASN A 63 18.97 5.87 -8.81
N GLU A 64 19.85 6.06 -9.80
CA GLU A 64 19.50 6.55 -11.13
C GLU A 64 18.62 5.57 -11.93
N GLN A 65 18.64 4.28 -11.60
CA GLN A 65 17.83 3.27 -12.29
C GLN A 65 16.37 3.26 -11.81
N VAL A 66 16.10 3.80 -10.61
CA VAL A 66 14.75 3.81 -10.03
C VAL A 66 14.04 5.07 -10.47
N LEU A 67 13.06 4.99 -11.38
CA LEU A 67 12.32 6.16 -11.85
C LEU A 67 11.49 6.83 -10.76
N ARG A 68 10.72 6.03 -10.02
CA ARG A 68 9.84 6.47 -8.93
C ARG A 68 9.73 5.36 -7.89
N TRP A 69 9.71 5.74 -6.63
CA TRP A 69 9.44 4.84 -5.51
C TRP A 69 8.26 5.36 -4.69
N ILE A 70 7.54 4.43 -4.06
CA ILE A 70 6.46 4.72 -3.13
C ILE A 70 6.59 3.71 -2.00
N VAL A 71 6.75 4.20 -0.77
CA VAL A 71 6.77 3.35 0.42
C VAL A 71 5.44 3.54 1.15
N LEU A 72 4.71 2.44 1.32
CA LEU A 72 3.42 2.44 1.99
C LEU A 72 3.50 1.57 3.23
N LYS A 73 2.84 2.02 4.31
CA LYS A 73 2.62 1.17 5.48
C LYS A 73 1.55 0.15 5.13
N ARG A 74 1.90 -1.13 5.20
CA ARG A 74 0.94 -2.23 5.07
C ARG A 74 0.11 -2.34 6.34
N GLU A 75 -1.21 -2.23 6.24
CA GLU A 75 -2.12 -2.53 7.34
C GLU A 75 -2.21 -4.06 7.49
N MET A 76 -1.68 -4.60 8.59
CA MET A 76 -1.69 -6.05 8.86
C MET A 76 -3.02 -6.53 9.44
N LEU A 77 -3.73 -5.65 10.15
CA LEU A 77 -5.00 -5.95 10.79
C LEU A 77 -6.05 -4.97 10.27
N SER A 78 -7.26 -5.46 10.04
CA SER A 78 -8.40 -4.58 9.80
C SER A 78 -8.62 -3.72 11.05
N LYS A 79 -8.82 -2.42 10.85
CA LYS A 79 -9.17 -1.51 11.94
C LYS A 79 -10.48 -2.01 12.56
N LEU A 80 -10.53 -2.10 13.88
CA LEU A 80 -11.79 -2.40 14.55
C LEU A 80 -12.85 -1.39 14.11
N PRO A 81 -14.09 -1.83 13.87
CA PRO A 81 -15.15 -0.92 13.48
C PRO A 81 -15.37 0.08 14.62
N ASN A 82 -15.34 1.37 14.28
CA ASN A 82 -15.59 2.44 15.25
C ASN A 82 -17.00 2.26 15.85
N THR A 83 -17.10 2.34 17.19
CA THR A 83 -18.33 2.18 17.98
C THR A 83 -19.50 2.97 17.40
N TYR A 84 -19.29 4.21 16.96
CA TYR A 84 -20.32 5.04 16.33
C TYR A 84 -20.85 4.45 15.01
N LYS A 85 -19.96 3.90 14.18
CA LYS A 85 -20.35 3.27 12.91
C LYS A 85 -21.10 1.96 13.14
N VAL A 86 -20.78 1.24 14.21
CA VAL A 86 -21.49 0.01 14.61
C VAL A 86 -22.90 0.36 15.09
N ALA A 87 -23.04 1.36 15.97
CA ALA A 87 -24.33 1.81 16.49
C ALA A 87 -25.27 2.27 15.35
N ARG A 88 -24.79 3.12 14.45
CA ARG A 88 -25.58 3.61 13.30
C ARG A 88 -26.00 2.48 12.36
N LYS A 89 -25.13 1.48 12.16
CA LYS A 89 -25.44 0.31 11.33
C LYS A 89 -26.51 -0.56 12.00
N ALA A 90 -26.45 -0.72 13.32
CA ALA A 90 -27.47 -1.43 14.09
C ALA A 90 -28.84 -0.73 14.05
N GLU A 91 -28.87 0.60 14.24
CA GLU A 91 -30.09 1.41 14.11
C GLU A 91 -30.71 1.28 12.71
N SER A 92 -29.90 1.40 11.66
CA SER A 92 -30.38 1.26 10.28
C SER A 92 -30.87 -0.16 9.98
N ALA A 93 -30.29 -1.19 10.59
CA ALA A 93 -30.73 -2.57 10.44
C ALA A 93 -32.04 -2.85 11.20
N MET A 94 -32.24 -2.22 12.37
CA MET A 94 -33.50 -2.29 13.11
C MET A 94 -34.62 -1.58 12.36
N ALA A 95 -34.41 -0.36 11.89
CA ALA A 95 -35.39 0.37 11.09
C ALA A 95 -35.78 -0.37 9.79
N LYS A 96 -34.81 -1.04 9.15
CA LYS A 96 -35.06 -1.84 7.94
C LYS A 96 -35.84 -3.12 8.22
N ARG A 97 -35.64 -3.74 9.39
CA ARG A 97 -36.44 -4.88 9.86
C ARG A 97 -37.87 -4.48 10.16
N GLU A 98 -38.07 -3.35 10.83
CA GLU A 98 -39.40 -2.82 11.13
C GLU A 98 -40.17 -2.47 9.84
N ALA A 99 -39.52 -1.81 8.87
CA ALA A 99 -40.13 -1.53 7.56
C ALA A 99 -40.52 -2.81 6.79
N SER A 100 -39.71 -3.88 6.89
CA SER A 100 -40.03 -5.16 6.25
C SER A 100 -41.16 -5.93 6.96
N ALA A 101 -41.28 -5.78 8.29
CA ALA A 101 -42.37 -6.39 9.06
C ALA A 101 -43.72 -5.73 8.73
N VAL A 102 -43.75 -4.41 8.51
CA VAL A 102 -44.97 -3.68 8.13
C VAL A 102 -45.43 -4.03 6.71
N THR A 103 -44.49 -4.30 5.80
CA THR A 103 -44.79 -4.65 4.39
C THR A 103 -45.34 -6.08 4.24
N THR A 104 -45.12 -6.97 5.22
CA THR A 104 -45.59 -8.37 5.16
C THR A 104 -46.98 -8.56 5.80
N ALA A 105 -47.54 -7.52 6.43
CA ALA A 105 -48.82 -7.56 7.15
C ALA A 105 -50.00 -6.93 6.38
N THR A 106 -49.86 -6.71 5.07
CA THR A 106 -50.95 -6.34 4.13
C THR A 106 -51.02 -7.40 3.05
#